data_AF-C5B678-F1
#
_entry.id   AF-C5B678-F1
#
_cell.length_a   1.000
_cell.length_b   1.000
_cell.length_c   1.000
_cell.angle_alpha   90.00
_cell.angle_beta   90.00
_cell.angle_gamma   90.00
#
_symmetry.space_group_name_H-M   'P 1'
#
loop_
_entity.id
_entity.type
_entity.pdbx_description
1 polymer ?
#
loop_
_entity_poly.entity_id
_entity_poly.type
_entity_poly.pdbx_seq_one_letter_code
_entity_poly.pdbx_strand_id
1 'polypeptide(L)'
;MREATDCIARETLNEPGIEGATRPGQFRAALAQPMRRCADEVDAMIAEHDQVYYPGYGEAFFQGPYLQDLVRAIQKRIGPELARRASAADQRDHYTIRELT
;
A
#
# COMPACT_ATOMS: atom_id res chain seq x y z
N MET A 1 14.75 -0.25 -2.68
CA MET A 1 13.79 0.48 -1.77
C MET A 1 12.50 0.96 -2.46
N ARG A 2 12.58 1.81 -3.49
CA ARG A 2 11.39 2.35 -4.16
C ARG A 2 10.51 1.23 -4.72
N GLU A 3 11.11 0.27 -5.43
CA GLU A 3 10.41 -0.85 -6.04
C GLU A 3 9.54 -1.66 -5.07
N ALA A 4 10.05 -1.99 -3.88
CA ALA A 4 9.26 -2.64 -2.83
C ALA A 4 8.00 -1.83 -2.46
N THR A 5 8.17 -0.52 -2.21
CA THR A 5 7.06 0.37 -1.87
C THR A 5 6.09 0.56 -3.04
N ASP A 6 6.58 0.56 -4.28
CA ASP A 6 5.76 0.62 -5.51
C ASP A 6 4.92 -0.65 -5.66
N CYS A 7 5.54 -1.83 -5.47
CA CYS A 7 4.84 -3.11 -5.49
C CYS A 7 3.74 -3.16 -4.42
N ILE A 8 4.09 -2.88 -3.16
CA ILE A 8 3.14 -2.93 -2.05
C ILE A 8 1.98 -1.98 -2.28
N ALA A 9 2.24 -0.78 -2.82
CA ALA A 9 1.17 0.18 -3.11
C ALA A 9 0.22 -0.32 -4.22
N ARG A 10 0.77 -0.88 -5.29
CA ARG A 10 -0.03 -1.48 -6.38
C ARG A 10 -0.87 -2.64 -5.85
N GLU A 11 -0.27 -3.53 -5.07
CA GLU A 11 -0.98 -4.68 -4.49
C GLU A 11 -2.04 -4.25 -3.48
N THR A 12 -1.77 -3.21 -2.68
CA THR A 12 -2.74 -2.65 -1.74
C THR A 12 -3.95 -2.06 -2.46
N LEU A 13 -3.76 -1.40 -3.61
CA LEU A 13 -4.86 -0.90 -4.45
C LEU A 13 -5.75 -2.01 -5.02
N ASN A 14 -5.26 -3.26 -5.04
CA ASN A 14 -5.98 -4.43 -5.50
C ASN A 14 -6.59 -5.24 -4.34
N GLU A 15 -6.36 -4.85 -3.09
CA GLU A 15 -6.93 -5.55 -1.94
C GLU A 15 -8.44 -5.31 -1.85
N PRO A 16 -9.26 -6.37 -1.69
CA PRO A 16 -10.69 -6.23 -1.48
C PRO A 16 -10.99 -5.35 -0.25
N GLY A 17 -11.79 -4.30 -0.45
CA GLY A 17 -12.26 -3.44 0.63
C GLY A 17 -11.23 -2.40 1.11
N ILE A 18 -10.14 -2.19 0.37
CA ILE A 18 -9.16 -1.13 0.69
C ILE A 18 -9.82 0.26 0.73
N GLU A 19 -10.86 0.49 -0.07
CA GLU A 19 -11.65 1.72 -0.07
C GLU A 19 -12.35 1.98 1.28
N GLY A 20 -12.65 0.93 2.05
CA GLY A 20 -13.27 1.01 3.38
C GLY A 20 -12.28 1.10 4.54
N ALA A 21 -10.97 0.95 4.29
CA ALA A 21 -9.92 0.92 5.32
C ALA A 21 -9.55 2.33 5.82
N THR A 22 -10.50 3.01 6.45
CA THR A 22 -10.40 4.42 6.87
C THR A 22 -9.64 4.62 8.18
N ARG A 23 -9.46 3.57 8.98
CA ARG A 23 -8.77 3.64 10.28
C ARG A 23 -7.32 3.14 10.16
N PRO A 24 -6.34 3.74 10.86
CA PRO A 24 -4.93 3.31 10.78
C PRO A 24 -4.71 1.81 11.03
N GLY A 25 -5.42 1.22 12.00
CA GLY A 25 -5.31 -0.21 12.31
C GLY A 25 -5.86 -1.13 11.21
N GLN A 26 -6.94 -0.72 10.52
CA GLN A 26 -7.50 -1.47 9.39
C GLN A 26 -6.58 -1.41 8.18
N PHE A 27 -6.06 -0.22 7.89
CA PHE A 27 -5.13 -0.03 6.79
C PHE A 27 -3.86 -0.84 6.99
N ARG A 28 -3.29 -0.84 8.21
CA ARG A 28 -2.12 -1.66 8.54
C ARG A 28 -2.39 -3.15 8.36
N ALA A 29 -3.56 -3.64 8.75
CA ALA A 29 -3.95 -5.04 8.53
C ALA A 29 -4.06 -5.38 7.03
N ALA A 30 -4.59 -4.46 6.22
CA ALA A 30 -4.72 -4.63 4.77
C ALA A 30 -3.37 -4.73 4.03
N LEU A 31 -2.26 -4.28 4.63
CA LEU A 31 -0.93 -4.41 4.02
C LEU A 31 -0.33 -5.82 4.13
N ALA A 32 -0.86 -6.69 5.00
CA ALA A 32 -0.23 -7.97 5.30
C ALA A 32 -0.16 -8.91 4.07
N GLN A 33 -1.21 -8.96 3.24
CA GLN A 33 -1.21 -9.76 2.01
C GLN A 33 -0.40 -9.11 0.88
N PRO A 34 -0.54 -7.80 0.58
CA PRO A 34 0.34 -7.08 -0.34
C PRO A 34 1.83 -7.30 -0.07
N MET A 35 2.25 -7.20 1.19
CA MET A 35 3.64 -7.43 1.57
C MET A 35 4.11 -8.84 1.27
N ARG A 36 3.26 -9.86 1.46
CA ARG A 36 3.61 -11.25 1.10
C ARG A 36 3.75 -11.44 -0.41
N ARG A 37 2.90 -10.78 -1.21
CA ARG A 37 2.97 -10.86 -2.67
C ARG A 37 4.17 -10.11 -3.25
N CYS A 38 4.70 -9.13 -2.52
CA CYS A 38 5.89 -8.35 -2.89
C CYS A 38 7.16 -8.81 -2.16
N ALA A 39 7.23 -10.08 -1.74
CA ALA A 39 8.36 -10.60 -0.97
C ALA A 39 9.68 -10.45 -1.74
N ASP A 40 9.68 -10.75 -3.03
CA ASP A 40 10.88 -10.65 -3.88
C ASP A 40 11.43 -9.22 -3.93
N GLU A 41 10.57 -8.19 -4.09
CA GLU A 41 11.01 -6.80 -4.08
C GLU A 41 11.47 -6.32 -2.70
N VAL A 42 10.89 -6.88 -1.61
CA VAL A 42 11.33 -6.61 -0.24
C VAL A 42 12.70 -7.23 0.02
N ASP A 43 12.92 -8.48 -0.40
CA ASP A 43 14.21 -9.16 -0.27
C ASP A 43 15.30 -8.46 -1.08
N ALA A 44 14.97 -8.00 -2.30
CA ALA A 44 15.88 -7.18 -3.10
C ALA A 44 16.24 -5.87 -2.38
N MET A 45 15.25 -5.18 -1.78
CA MET A 45 15.50 -3.98 -1.00
C MET A 45 16.42 -4.25 0.21
N ILE A 46 16.23 -5.36 0.91
CA ILE A 46 17.06 -5.77 2.04
C ILE A 46 18.50 -5.98 1.57
N ALA A 47 18.68 -6.74 0.49
CA ALA A 47 19.99 -7.03 -0.10
C ALA A 47 20.70 -5.75 -0.60
N GLU A 48 19.98 -4.83 -1.23
CA GLU A 48 20.51 -3.51 -1.62
C GLU A 48 21.00 -2.72 -0.40
N HIS A 49 20.27 -2.75 0.70
CA HIS A 49 20.63 -2.00 1.90
C HIS A 49 21.87 -2.59 2.58
N ASP A 50 22.00 -3.91 2.61
CA ASP A 50 23.21 -4.60 3.08
C ASP A 50 24.46 -4.22 2.27
N GLN A 51 24.32 -4.09 0.94
CA GLN A 51 25.42 -3.69 0.06
C GLN A 51 25.91 -2.26 0.32
N VAL A 52 25.02 -1.35 0.74
CA VAL A 52 25.36 0.06 0.99
C VAL A 52 25.99 0.27 2.36
N TYR A 53 25.51 -0.44 3.38
CA TYR A 53 25.92 -0.21 4.78
C TYR A 53 26.82 -1.32 5.33
N TYR A 54 26.24 -2.48 5.64
CA TYR A 54 26.97 -3.67 6.11
C TYR A 54 26.02 -4.87 6.12
N PRO A 55 26.50 -6.12 5.99
CA PRO A 55 25.67 -7.31 6.16
C PRO A 55 24.80 -7.28 7.43
N GLY A 56 23.50 -7.58 7.28
CA GLY A 56 22.50 -7.61 8.34
C GLY A 56 21.82 -6.27 8.65
N TYR A 57 22.29 -5.14 8.11
CA TYR A 57 21.65 -3.84 8.31
C TYR A 57 20.35 -3.71 7.51
N GLY A 58 20.21 -4.40 6.39
CA GLY A 58 19.00 -4.42 5.57
C GLY A 58 17.82 -5.04 6.29
N GLU A 59 18.03 -6.14 7.02
CA GLU A 59 16.98 -6.75 7.84
C GLU A 59 16.57 -5.81 8.98
N ALA A 60 17.54 -5.19 9.66
CA ALA A 60 17.27 -4.21 10.71
C ALA A 60 16.54 -2.96 10.17
N PHE A 61 16.89 -2.52 8.96
CA PHE A 61 16.22 -1.45 8.25
C PHE A 61 14.77 -1.81 7.91
N PHE A 62 14.56 -3.02 7.36
CA PHE A 62 13.24 -3.53 7.05
C PHE A 62 12.37 -3.59 8.30
N GLN A 63 12.80 -4.31 9.33
CA GLN A 63 12.03 -4.52 10.57
C GLN A 63 11.80 -3.22 11.38
N GLY A 64 12.66 -2.22 11.19
CA GLY A 64 12.58 -0.93 11.90
C GLY A 64 12.06 0.19 11.01
N PRO A 65 12.92 1.12 10.55
CA PRO A 65 12.50 2.35 9.87
C PRO A 65 11.56 2.15 8.69
N TYR A 66 11.77 1.12 7.87
CA TYR A 66 10.93 0.86 6.71
C TYR A 66 9.49 0.56 7.11
N LEU A 67 9.25 -0.42 7.99
CA LEU A 67 7.90 -0.77 8.44
C LEU A 67 7.22 0.35 9.25
N GLN A 68 8.00 1.15 9.99
CA GLN A 68 7.47 2.30 10.72
C GLN A 68 6.89 3.36 9.77
N ASP A 69 7.52 3.56 8.61
CA ASP A 69 7.10 4.56 7.63
C ASP A 69 6.12 4.02 6.57
N LEU A 70 6.08 2.69 6.38
CA LEU A 70 5.39 2.04 5.28
C LEU A 70 3.93 2.48 5.16
N VAL A 71 3.17 2.47 6.25
CA VAL A 71 1.74 2.87 6.22
C VAL A 71 1.56 4.27 5.64
N ARG A 72 2.35 5.25 6.12
CA ARG A 72 2.31 6.63 5.63
C ARG A 72 2.70 6.70 4.16
N ALA A 73 3.75 5.97 3.75
CA ALA A 73 4.23 5.95 2.38
C ALA A 73 3.16 5.38 1.42
N ILE A 74 2.51 4.27 1.78
CA ILE A 74 1.45 3.67 0.97
C ILE A 74 0.23 4.58 0.89
N GLN A 75 -0.25 5.12 2.00
CA GLN A 75 -1.38 6.06 2.02
C GLN A 75 -1.15 7.27 1.11
N LYS A 76 0.05 7.87 1.17
CA LYS A 76 0.41 8.99 0.30
C LYS A 76 0.38 8.60 -1.18
N ARG A 77 0.74 7.36 -1.50
CA ARG A 77 0.85 6.89 -2.88
C ARG A 77 -0.49 6.51 -3.50
N ILE A 78 -1.34 5.84 -2.73
CA ILE A 78 -2.61 5.29 -3.23
C ILE A 78 -3.80 6.21 -2.96
N GLY A 79 -3.68 7.16 -2.02
CA GLY A 79 -4.76 8.08 -1.62
C GLY A 79 -5.45 8.80 -2.79
N PRO A 80 -4.72 9.38 -3.76
CA PRO A 80 -5.35 10.01 -4.92
C PRO A 80 -6.21 9.05 -5.74
N GLU A 81 -5.81 7.79 -5.88
CA GLU A 81 -6.55 6.80 -6.63
C GLU A 81 -7.78 6.30 -5.87
N LEU A 82 -7.66 6.07 -4.56
CA LEU A 82 -8.81 5.77 -3.70
C LEU A 82 -9.86 6.88 -3.73
N ALA A 83 -9.43 8.14 -3.70
CA ALA A 83 -10.33 9.29 -3.80
C ALA A 83 -11.07 9.32 -5.15
N ARG A 84 -10.38 9.04 -6.27
CA ARG A 84 -11.02 8.93 -7.58
C ARG A 84 -12.05 7.81 -7.65
N ARG A 85 -11.73 6.62 -7.11
CA ARG A 85 -12.66 5.49 -7.05
C ARG A 85 -13.91 5.82 -6.25
N ALA A 86 -13.75 6.49 -5.11
CA ALA A 86 -14.88 6.93 -4.28
C ALA A 86 -15.78 7.92 -5.03
N SER A 87 -15.20 8.93 -5.68
CA SER A 87 -15.98 9.89 -6.48
C SER A 87 -16.68 9.24 -7.69
N ALA A 88 -16.06 8.25 -8.32
CA ALA A 88 -16.67 7.52 -9.44
C ALA A 88 -17.82 6.62 -8.99
N ALA A 89 -17.72 6.01 -7.80
CA ALA A 89 -18.82 5.24 -7.20
C ALA A 89 -20.01 6.14 -6.89
N ASP A 90 -19.77 7.28 -6.23
CA ASP A 90 -20.82 8.27 -5.90
C ASP A 90 -21.56 8.78 -7.14
N GLN A 91 -20.83 9.08 -8.22
CA GLN A 91 -21.43 9.49 -9.50
C GLN A 91 -22.32 8.39 -10.13
N ARG A 92 -21.90 7.13 -10.04
CA ARG A 92 -22.68 5.99 -10.56
C ARG A 92 -23.98 5.80 -9.78
N ASP A 93 -23.91 5.92 -8.46
CA ASP A 93 -25.08 5.81 -7.59
C ASP A 93 -26.07 6.95 -7.87
N HIS A 94 -25.57 8.18 -8.04
CA HIS A 94 -26.41 9.34 -8.42
C HIS A 94 -27.11 9.14 -9.77
N TYR A 95 -26.39 8.62 -10.78
CA TYR A 95 -26.97 8.35 -12.10
C TYR A 95 -28.07 7.27 -12.03
N THR A 96 -27.81 6.19 -11.30
CA THR A 96 -28.76 5.07 -11.14
C THR A 96 -30.07 5.53 -10.50
N ILE A 97 -30.01 6.43 -9.50
CA ILE A 97 -31.21 6.99 -8.87
C ILE A 97 -32.02 7.85 -9.87
N ARG A 98 -31.34 8.63 -10.73
CA ARG A 98 -31.98 9.49 -11.73
C ARG A 98 -32.67 8.72 -12.86
N GLU A 99 -32.25 7.51 -13.20
CA GLU A 99 -32.92 6.67 -14.21
C GLU A 99 -34.20 5.99 -13.70
N LEU A 100 -34.45 6.01 -12.39
CA LEU A 100 -35.58 5.35 -11.73
C LEU A 100 -36.74 6.31 -11.37
N THR A 101 -36.62 7.59 -11.73
CA THR A 101 -37.62 8.67 -11.53
C THR A 101 -37.96 9.33 -12.85
#